data_AF-A0A963EWE0-F1
#
_entry.id   AF-A0A963EWE0-F1
#
_cell.length_a   1.000
_cell.length_b   1.000
_cell.length_c   1.000
_cell.angle_alpha   90.00
_cell.angle_beta   90.00
_cell.angle_gamma   90.00
#
_symmetry.space_group_name_H-M   'P 1'
#
loop_
_entity.id
_entity.type
_entity.pdbx_description
1 polymer ?
#
loop_
_entity_poly.entity_id
_entity_poly.type
_entity_poly.pdbx_seq_one_letter_code
_entity_poly.pdbx_strand_id
1 'polypeptide(L)'
;MMPEACNERVNDKFNRITTLPPLPRTASRLLKLIGDPDVELEVVIEVIEQDPPLAARILGLANSAYFGQVREINNVREAIIRVLGMNLVKSLSLSISMASSFNINACREFNVSEYWYTSLGSAALARMIVQRASLPNASLGDSVYLCGLLHNLGQLLLANLFPVELSTVLGDYRRDPELDLFALERDIIGVDQWESGEWLLRRWHLPEAVPEVVGNFT
;
A
#
# COMPACT_ATOMS: atom_id res chain seq x y z
N MET A 1 -0.80 -18.80 -7.33
CA MET A 1 0.54 -19.41 -7.16
C MET A 1 1.38 -18.99 -8.36
N MET A 2 2.36 -18.10 -8.16
CA MET A 2 3.26 -17.65 -9.23
C MET A 2 4.02 -18.85 -9.84
N PRO A 3 4.22 -18.91 -11.17
CA PRO A 3 5.02 -19.95 -11.80
C PRO A 3 6.45 -19.97 -11.24
N GLU A 4 7.06 -21.15 -11.07
CA GLU A 4 8.42 -21.30 -10.49
C GLU A 4 9.47 -20.44 -11.20
N ALA A 5 9.38 -20.32 -12.53
CA ALA A 5 10.26 -19.46 -13.34
C ALA A 5 10.12 -17.95 -13.06
N CYS A 6 8.92 -17.48 -12.70
CA CYS A 6 8.68 -16.10 -12.30
C CYS A 6 9.36 -15.82 -10.94
N ASN A 7 9.21 -16.73 -9.99
CA ASN A 7 9.86 -16.62 -8.68
C ASN A 7 11.38 -16.61 -8.78
N GLU A 8 12.00 -17.42 -9.65
CA GLU A 8 13.46 -17.38 -9.86
C GLU A 8 13.92 -16.05 -10.47
N ARG A 9 13.21 -15.53 -11.49
CA ARG A 9 13.55 -14.23 -12.10
C ARG A 9 13.50 -13.07 -11.10
N VAL A 10 12.43 -13.00 -10.33
CA VAL A 10 12.22 -11.94 -9.33
C VAL A 10 13.26 -12.04 -8.22
N ASN A 11 13.51 -13.25 -7.71
CA ASN A 11 14.54 -13.49 -6.70
C ASN A 11 15.94 -13.15 -7.22
N ASP A 12 16.29 -13.54 -8.45
CA ASP A 12 17.60 -13.20 -9.02
C ASP A 12 17.79 -11.70 -9.20
N LYS A 13 16.74 -10.97 -9.58
CA LYS A 13 16.78 -9.52 -9.71
C LYS A 13 16.96 -8.84 -8.35
N PHE A 14 16.17 -9.20 -7.35
CA PHE A 14 16.16 -8.53 -6.05
C PHE A 14 17.22 -9.04 -5.07
N ASN A 15 17.65 -10.31 -5.12
CA ASN A 15 18.71 -10.83 -4.25
C ASN A 15 20.09 -10.25 -4.59
N ARG A 16 20.27 -9.76 -5.82
CA ARG A 16 21.48 -9.01 -6.23
C ARG A 16 21.50 -7.58 -5.70
N ILE A 17 20.39 -7.10 -5.13
CA ILE A 17 20.26 -5.76 -4.55
C ILE A 17 20.57 -5.83 -3.06
N THR A 18 21.67 -5.20 -2.66
CA THR A 18 22.22 -5.28 -1.30
C THR A 18 21.45 -4.47 -0.26
N THR A 19 20.47 -3.65 -0.65
CA THR A 19 19.76 -2.72 0.25
C THR A 19 18.27 -2.66 -0.07
N LEU A 20 17.51 -3.66 0.38
CA LEU A 20 16.05 -3.55 0.46
C LEU A 20 15.68 -2.53 1.55
N PRO A 21 14.70 -1.63 1.32
CA PRO A 21 14.21 -0.77 2.40
C PRO A 21 13.65 -1.64 3.54
N PRO A 22 14.15 -1.47 4.78
CA PRO A 22 13.65 -2.24 5.90
C PRO A 22 12.22 -1.83 6.23
N LEU A 23 11.42 -2.77 6.74
CA LEU A 23 10.09 -2.46 7.24
C LEU A 23 10.21 -1.53 8.46
N PRO A 24 9.57 -0.34 8.47
CA PRO A 24 9.67 0.61 9.57
C PRO A 24 9.11 0.02 10.86
N ARG A 25 9.64 0.46 12.00
CA ARG A 25 9.21 -0.04 13.31
C ARG A 25 7.71 0.15 13.55
N THR A 26 7.17 1.30 13.15
CA THR A 26 5.72 1.59 13.23
C THR A 26 4.91 0.59 12.41
N ALA A 27 5.32 0.34 11.14
CA ALA A 27 4.66 -0.64 10.27
C ALA A 27 4.73 -2.06 10.86
N SER A 28 5.88 -2.47 11.39
CA SER A 28 6.05 -3.79 12.02
C SER A 28 5.15 -3.97 13.24
N ARG A 29 4.98 -2.93 14.06
CA ARG A 29 4.04 -2.95 15.20
C ARG A 29 2.60 -3.03 14.72
N LEU A 30 2.20 -2.18 13.78
CA LEU A 30 0.84 -2.18 13.21
C LEU A 30 0.49 -3.51 12.53
N LEU A 31 1.45 -4.14 11.86
CA LEU A 31 1.28 -5.44 11.22
C LEU A 31 0.89 -6.53 12.24
N LYS A 32 1.43 -6.48 13.46
CA LYS A 32 1.03 -7.41 14.53
C LYS A 32 -0.41 -7.18 15.00
N LEU A 33 -0.93 -5.97 14.85
CA LEU A 33 -2.28 -5.59 15.28
C LEU A 33 -3.34 -5.79 14.18
N ILE A 34 -2.93 -5.91 12.91
CA ILE A 34 -3.88 -6.02 11.78
C ILE A 34 -4.73 -7.30 11.88
N GLY A 35 -4.12 -8.40 12.35
CA GLY A 35 -4.75 -9.71 12.46
C GLY A 35 -5.44 -9.97 13.80
N ASP A 36 -5.38 -9.03 14.74
CA ASP A 36 -5.99 -9.16 16.06
C ASP A 36 -7.36 -8.44 16.08
N PRO A 37 -8.48 -9.20 16.14
CA PRO A 37 -9.82 -8.62 16.22
C PRO A 37 -10.14 -8.04 17.60
N ASP A 38 -9.42 -8.47 18.64
CA ASP A 38 -9.66 -8.10 20.04
C ASP A 38 -8.68 -7.02 20.54
N VAL A 39 -7.89 -6.44 19.61
CA VAL A 39 -6.92 -5.39 19.93
C VAL A 39 -7.59 -4.18 20.61
N GLU A 40 -7.04 -3.81 21.76
CA GLU A 40 -7.49 -2.64 22.50
C GLU A 40 -7.22 -1.35 21.73
N LEU A 41 -8.20 -0.43 21.77
CA LEU A 41 -8.11 0.86 21.11
C LEU A 41 -6.88 1.68 21.52
N GLU A 42 -6.52 1.63 22.81
CA GLU A 42 -5.35 2.34 23.34
C GLU A 42 -4.05 1.91 22.67
N VAL A 43 -3.89 0.61 22.42
CA VAL A 43 -2.67 0.06 21.82
C VAL A 43 -2.48 0.60 20.41
N VAL A 44 -3.55 0.71 19.62
CA VAL A 44 -3.48 1.27 18.27
C VAL A 44 -3.18 2.77 18.31
N ILE A 45 -3.82 3.52 19.20
CA ILE A 45 -3.57 4.96 19.38
C ILE A 45 -2.10 5.19 19.76
N GLU A 46 -1.58 4.48 20.74
CA GLU A 46 -0.19 4.62 21.21
C GLU A 46 0.83 4.38 20.09
N VAL A 47 0.61 3.37 19.24
CA VAL A 47 1.49 3.09 18.11
C VAL A 47 1.49 4.24 17.11
N ILE A 48 0.31 4.82 16.83
CA ILE A 48 0.16 5.92 15.87
C ILE A 48 0.73 7.22 16.42
N GLU A 49 0.45 7.55 17.68
CA GLU A 49 0.88 8.82 18.30
C GLU A 49 2.40 8.88 18.54
N GLN A 50 3.07 7.72 18.65
CA GLN A 50 4.53 7.65 18.68
C GLN A 50 5.19 7.98 17.32
N ASP A 51 4.40 8.10 16.25
CA ASP A 51 4.84 8.48 14.91
C ASP A 51 4.09 9.76 14.47
N PRO A 52 4.61 10.96 14.81
CA PRO A 52 3.91 12.22 14.55
C PRO A 52 3.54 12.46 13.06
N PRO A 53 4.40 12.14 12.07
CA PRO A 53 4.02 12.20 10.66
C PRO A 53 2.82 11.30 10.33
N LEU A 54 2.78 10.07 10.86
CA LEU A 54 1.65 9.17 10.66
C LEU A 54 0.38 9.73 11.32
N ALA A 55 0.45 10.18 12.57
CA ALA A 55 -0.68 10.77 13.27
C ALA A 55 -1.28 11.96 12.51
N ALA A 56 -0.42 12.87 12.01
CA ALA A 56 -0.84 14.01 11.19
C ALA A 56 -1.56 13.57 9.91
N ARG A 57 -1.08 12.51 9.23
CA ARG A 57 -1.73 11.97 8.04
C ARG A 57 -3.09 11.35 8.35
N ILE A 58 -3.23 10.64 9.47
CA ILE A 58 -4.52 10.08 9.90
C ILE A 58 -5.53 11.19 10.20
N LEU A 59 -5.11 12.25 10.89
CA LEU A 59 -5.96 13.41 11.15
C LEU A 59 -6.36 14.13 9.86
N GLY A 60 -5.42 14.35 8.94
CA GLY A 60 -5.70 14.95 7.63
C GLY A 60 -6.71 14.13 6.82
N LEU A 61 -6.62 12.80 6.87
CA LEU A 61 -7.60 11.91 6.24
C LEU A 61 -8.97 12.00 6.92
N ALA A 62 -9.04 11.94 8.25
CA ALA A 62 -10.31 12.06 8.98
C ALA A 62 -11.03 13.39 8.72
N ASN A 63 -10.28 14.47 8.49
CA ASN A 63 -10.80 15.79 8.13
C ASN A 63 -10.99 16.01 6.62
N SER A 64 -10.70 15.02 5.78
CA SER A 64 -10.82 15.18 4.33
C SER A 64 -12.28 15.27 3.87
N ALA A 65 -12.50 15.93 2.72
CA ALA A 65 -13.82 16.07 2.11
C ALA A 65 -14.53 14.72 1.87
N TYR A 66 -13.75 13.63 1.69
CA TYR A 66 -14.27 12.28 1.51
C TYR A 66 -15.08 11.79 2.72
N PHE A 67 -14.64 12.09 3.95
CA PHE A 67 -15.35 11.69 5.17
C PHE A 67 -16.36 12.74 5.66
N GLY A 68 -16.36 13.94 5.05
CA GLY A 68 -17.46 14.91 5.13
C GLY A 68 -17.81 15.39 6.53
N GLN A 69 -16.84 15.44 7.45
CA GLN A 69 -17.11 15.81 8.84
C GLN A 69 -17.41 17.30 9.00
N VAL A 70 -18.48 17.62 9.73
CA VAL A 70 -18.91 19.00 10.03
C VAL A 70 -18.01 19.63 11.11
N ARG A 71 -17.50 18.81 12.04
CA ARG A 71 -16.63 19.24 13.13
C ARG A 71 -15.21 18.74 12.89
N GLU A 72 -14.24 19.62 13.07
CA GLU A 72 -12.82 19.31 12.97
C GLU A 72 -12.38 18.27 14.03
N ILE A 73 -11.67 17.24 13.56
CA ILE A 73 -11.11 16.16 14.34
C ILE A 73 -9.68 16.50 14.74
N ASN A 74 -9.38 16.47 16.04
CA ASN A 74 -8.12 17.01 16.58
C ASN A 74 -7.21 15.95 17.22
N ASN A 75 -7.65 14.70 17.35
CA ASN A 75 -6.84 13.62 17.94
C ASN A 75 -7.18 12.26 17.32
N VAL A 76 -6.23 11.33 17.42
CA VAL A 76 -6.31 10.01 16.79
C VAL A 76 -7.48 9.19 17.33
N ARG A 77 -7.75 9.27 18.64
CA ARG A 77 -8.91 8.61 19.26
C ARG A 77 -10.22 9.03 18.61
N GLU A 78 -10.43 10.32 18.45
CA GLU A 78 -11.65 10.87 17.86
C GLU A 78 -11.77 10.49 16.37
N ALA A 79 -10.65 10.49 15.64
CA ALA A 79 -10.59 9.99 14.27
C ALA A 79 -11.04 8.53 14.17
N ILE A 80 -10.60 7.67 15.09
CA ILE A 80 -11.01 6.26 15.13
C ILE A 80 -12.49 6.12 15.49
N ILE A 81 -12.94 6.72 16.59
CA ILE A 81 -14.29 6.46 17.13
C ILE A 81 -15.38 7.09 16.25
N ARG A 82 -15.16 8.29 15.72
CA ARG A 82 -16.22 9.08 15.08
C ARG A 82 -16.26 9.01 13.57
N VAL A 83 -15.13 8.68 12.92
CA VAL A 83 -14.98 8.90 11.48
C VAL A 83 -14.54 7.63 10.76
N LEU A 84 -13.36 7.13 11.10
CA LEU A 84 -12.68 6.12 10.29
C LEU A 84 -13.04 4.70 10.75
N GLY A 85 -13.19 4.48 12.06
CA GLY A 85 -13.27 3.15 12.65
C GLY A 85 -11.91 2.48 12.81
N MET A 86 -11.85 1.47 13.69
CA MET A 86 -10.59 0.81 14.06
C MET A 86 -9.88 0.17 12.86
N ASN A 87 -10.58 -0.68 12.12
CA ASN A 87 -9.95 -1.49 11.07
C ASN A 87 -9.42 -0.63 9.93
N LEU A 88 -10.15 0.42 9.55
CA LEU A 88 -9.69 1.38 8.56
C LEU A 88 -8.42 2.10 9.00
N VAL A 89 -8.36 2.54 10.27
CA VAL A 89 -7.15 3.20 10.80
C VAL A 89 -5.97 2.25 10.85
N LYS A 90 -6.17 0.98 11.24
CA LYS A 90 -5.11 -0.04 11.20
C LYS A 90 -4.56 -0.21 9.77
N SER A 91 -5.43 -0.36 8.78
CA SER A 91 -5.05 -0.53 7.36
C SER A 91 -4.35 0.72 6.80
N LEU A 92 -4.92 1.90 6.99
CA LEU A 92 -4.32 3.17 6.55
C LEU A 92 -2.95 3.39 7.19
N SER A 93 -2.85 3.18 8.50
CA SER A 93 -1.62 3.40 9.24
C SER A 93 -0.52 2.46 8.78
N LEU A 94 -0.86 1.18 8.53
CA LEU A 94 0.08 0.20 8.02
C LEU A 94 0.59 0.63 6.63
N SER A 95 -0.30 0.93 5.69
CA SER A 95 0.07 1.35 4.33
C SER A 95 0.89 2.63 4.30
N ILE A 96 0.51 3.64 5.09
CA ILE A 96 1.26 4.90 5.24
C ILE A 96 2.66 4.64 5.78
N SER A 97 2.76 3.83 6.83
CA SER A 97 4.04 3.50 7.46
C SER A 97 4.94 2.71 6.49
N MET A 98 4.40 1.73 5.78
CA MET A 98 5.14 0.96 4.78
C MET A 98 5.66 1.86 3.65
N ALA A 99 4.82 2.76 3.14
CA ALA A 99 5.21 3.69 2.08
C ALA A 99 6.33 4.66 2.50
N SER A 100 6.46 4.95 3.80
CA SER A 100 7.52 5.84 4.32
C SER A 100 8.95 5.26 4.18
N SER A 101 9.07 3.97 3.91
CA SER A 101 10.36 3.27 3.75
C SER A 101 11.07 3.60 2.43
N PHE A 102 10.33 4.13 1.45
CA PHE A 102 10.81 4.29 0.09
C PHE A 102 11.27 5.73 -0.17
N ASN A 103 12.50 5.88 -0.67
CA ASN A 103 13.00 7.14 -1.18
C ASN A 103 12.79 7.21 -2.70
N ILE A 104 11.72 7.88 -3.09
CA ILE A 104 11.28 7.98 -4.48
C ILE A 104 11.70 9.30 -5.15
N ASN A 105 12.43 10.17 -4.45
CA ASN A 105 12.79 11.51 -4.94
C ASN A 105 13.70 11.48 -6.18
N ALA A 106 14.41 10.38 -6.38
CA ALA A 106 15.28 10.19 -7.54
C ALA A 106 14.49 9.85 -8.83
N CYS A 107 13.24 9.36 -8.71
CA CYS A 107 12.40 9.01 -9.84
C CYS A 107 11.59 10.23 -10.29
N ARG A 108 12.13 10.99 -11.26
CA ARG A 108 11.57 12.29 -11.68
C ARG A 108 10.13 12.20 -12.18
N GLU A 109 9.84 11.15 -12.92
CA GLU A 109 8.52 10.97 -13.52
C GLU A 109 7.50 10.37 -12.54
N PHE A 110 7.89 10.01 -11.30
CA PHE A 110 6.96 9.43 -10.32
C PHE A 110 6.06 10.50 -9.69
N ASN A 111 4.74 10.27 -9.72
CA ASN A 111 3.75 11.16 -9.11
C ASN A 111 3.17 10.55 -7.83
N VAL A 112 3.63 11.06 -6.69
CA VAL A 112 3.18 10.63 -5.35
C VAL A 112 1.67 10.79 -5.16
N SER A 113 1.11 11.89 -5.65
CA SER A 113 -0.32 12.18 -5.49
C SER A 113 -1.18 11.20 -6.28
N GLU A 114 -0.75 10.85 -7.50
CA GLU A 114 -1.42 9.88 -8.36
C GLU A 114 -1.33 8.45 -7.80
N TYR A 115 -0.17 8.08 -7.25
CA TYR A 115 0.00 6.83 -6.52
C TYR A 115 -1.04 6.71 -5.40
N TRP A 116 -1.14 7.72 -4.51
CA TRP A 116 -2.08 7.68 -3.40
C TRP A 116 -3.54 7.73 -3.85
N TYR A 117 -3.84 8.49 -4.90
CA TYR A 117 -5.17 8.55 -5.50
C TYR A 117 -5.62 7.16 -5.98
N THR A 118 -4.72 6.45 -6.66
CA THR A 118 -4.96 5.09 -7.16
C THR A 118 -5.13 4.08 -6.02
N SER A 119 -4.26 4.11 -5.01
CA SER A 119 -4.35 3.23 -3.83
C SER A 119 -5.65 3.44 -3.05
N LEU A 120 -5.96 4.70 -2.72
CA LEU A 120 -7.16 5.05 -1.94
C LEU A 120 -8.45 4.80 -2.73
N GLY A 121 -8.46 5.15 -4.02
CA GLY A 121 -9.58 4.90 -4.92
C GLY A 121 -9.88 3.41 -5.05
N SER A 122 -8.85 2.59 -5.29
CA SER A 122 -8.99 1.14 -5.40
C SER A 122 -9.50 0.51 -4.09
N ALA A 123 -8.94 0.92 -2.95
CA ALA A 123 -9.38 0.47 -1.63
C ALA A 123 -10.86 0.82 -1.36
N ALA A 124 -11.25 2.06 -1.63
CA ALA A 124 -12.62 2.54 -1.45
C ALA A 124 -13.60 1.79 -2.35
N LEU A 125 -13.28 1.64 -3.64
CA LEU A 125 -14.11 0.92 -4.61
C LEU A 125 -14.26 -0.55 -4.24
N ALA A 126 -13.16 -1.24 -3.89
CA ALA A 126 -13.19 -2.63 -3.47
C ALA A 126 -14.11 -2.83 -2.26
N ARG A 127 -14.01 -1.96 -1.24
CA ARG A 127 -14.90 -1.99 -0.07
C ARG A 127 -16.36 -1.72 -0.46
N MET A 128 -16.63 -0.75 -1.33
CA MET A 128 -17.99 -0.45 -1.80
C MET A 128 -18.61 -1.62 -2.56
N ILE A 129 -17.83 -2.33 -3.37
CA ILE A 129 -18.26 -3.53 -4.09
C ILE A 129 -18.68 -4.62 -3.10
N VAL A 130 -17.84 -4.92 -2.11
CA VAL A 130 -18.16 -5.92 -1.07
C VAL A 130 -19.43 -5.55 -0.30
N GLN A 131 -19.58 -4.29 0.08
CA GLN A 131 -20.77 -3.80 0.79
C GLN A 131 -22.05 -3.95 -0.05
N ARG A 132 -21.99 -3.67 -1.36
CA ARG A 132 -23.15 -3.80 -2.26
C ARG A 132 -23.46 -5.25 -2.62
N ALA A 133 -22.44 -6.09 -2.76
CA ALA A 133 -22.57 -7.49 -3.09
C ALA A 133 -23.23 -8.33 -1.96
N SER A 134 -23.48 -7.73 -0.79
CA SER A 134 -24.12 -8.38 0.36
C SER A 134 -23.43 -9.68 0.75
N LEU A 135 -22.10 -9.72 0.63
CA LEU A 135 -21.33 -10.91 0.93
C LEU A 135 -21.41 -11.23 2.43
N PRO A 136 -21.50 -12.53 2.80
CA PRO A 136 -21.78 -12.95 4.18
C PRO A 136 -20.63 -12.69 5.17
N ASN A 137 -19.46 -12.24 4.70
CA ASN A 137 -18.29 -12.03 5.54
C ASN A 137 -18.07 -10.54 5.81
N ALA A 138 -18.50 -10.09 6.99
CA ALA A 138 -18.33 -8.70 7.44
C ALA A 138 -16.85 -8.25 7.48
N SER A 139 -15.91 -9.16 7.74
CA SER A 139 -14.47 -8.87 7.78
C SER A 139 -13.82 -8.77 6.39
N LEU A 140 -14.52 -9.18 5.34
CA LEU A 140 -14.01 -9.14 3.97
C LEU A 140 -13.81 -7.68 3.51
N GLY A 141 -14.68 -6.76 3.94
CA GLY A 141 -14.58 -5.33 3.59
C GLY A 141 -13.25 -4.71 4.01
N ASP A 142 -12.75 -5.04 5.19
CA ASP A 142 -11.49 -4.51 5.72
C ASP A 142 -10.28 -5.14 5.01
N SER A 143 -10.37 -6.44 4.72
CA SER A 143 -9.32 -7.18 4.01
C SER A 143 -9.16 -6.67 2.57
N VAL A 144 -10.26 -6.47 1.83
CA VAL A 144 -10.19 -5.93 0.47
C VAL A 144 -9.76 -4.47 0.44
N TYR A 145 -10.10 -3.70 1.48
CA TYR A 145 -9.63 -2.33 1.60
C TYR A 145 -8.11 -2.28 1.77
N LEU A 146 -7.55 -3.14 2.65
CA LEU A 146 -6.10 -3.27 2.81
C LEU A 146 -5.42 -3.72 1.50
N CYS A 147 -6.01 -4.68 0.79
CA CYS A 147 -5.51 -5.11 -0.51
C CYS A 147 -5.47 -3.95 -1.50
N GLY A 148 -6.56 -3.18 -1.62
CA GLY A 148 -6.60 -2.01 -2.48
C GLY A 148 -5.60 -0.91 -2.09
N LEU A 149 -5.30 -0.73 -0.80
CA LEU A 149 -4.28 0.22 -0.36
C LEU A 149 -2.86 -0.19 -0.72
N LEU A 150 -2.59 -1.50 -0.72
CA LEU A 150 -1.24 -2.05 -0.86
C LEU A 150 -0.95 -2.61 -2.26
N HIS A 151 -1.95 -2.71 -3.15
CA HIS A 151 -1.80 -3.39 -4.43
C HIS A 151 -0.68 -2.82 -5.30
N ASN A 152 -0.50 -1.49 -5.30
CA ASN A 152 0.50 -0.80 -6.11
C ASN A 152 1.84 -0.56 -5.38
N LEU A 153 2.06 -1.17 -4.20
CA LEU A 153 3.27 -0.95 -3.39
C LEU A 153 4.56 -1.32 -4.14
N GLY A 154 4.49 -2.25 -5.10
CA GLY A 154 5.62 -2.58 -5.96
C GLY A 154 6.12 -1.40 -6.79
N GLN A 155 5.25 -0.45 -7.15
CA GLN A 155 5.64 0.77 -7.85
C GLN A 155 6.58 1.64 -7.00
N LEU A 156 6.33 1.73 -5.69
CA LEU A 156 7.22 2.43 -4.76
C LEU A 156 8.56 1.71 -4.60
N LEU A 157 8.55 0.38 -4.61
CA LEU A 157 9.77 -0.41 -4.59
C LEU A 157 10.61 -0.15 -5.85
N LEU A 158 9.98 -0.19 -7.03
CA LEU A 158 10.64 0.11 -8.30
C LEU A 158 11.18 1.53 -8.33
N ALA A 159 10.40 2.52 -7.87
CA ALA A 159 10.83 3.92 -7.82
C ALA A 159 12.03 4.16 -6.88
N ASN A 160 12.13 3.37 -5.81
CA ASN A 160 13.24 3.44 -4.86
C ASN A 160 14.50 2.73 -5.37
N LEU A 161 14.36 1.56 -5.99
CA LEU A 161 15.49 0.72 -6.39
C LEU A 161 16.01 1.02 -7.80
N PHE A 162 15.12 1.42 -8.71
CA PHE A 162 15.40 1.67 -10.12
C PHE A 162 14.83 3.03 -10.56
N PRO A 163 15.20 4.14 -9.87
CA PRO A 163 14.58 5.44 -10.10
C PRO A 163 14.79 5.97 -11.52
N VAL A 164 15.92 5.64 -12.17
CA VAL A 164 16.23 6.11 -13.53
C VAL A 164 15.41 5.32 -14.55
N GLU A 165 15.42 4.00 -14.42
CA GLU A 165 14.73 3.07 -15.32
C GLU A 165 13.22 3.24 -15.23
N LEU A 166 12.66 3.31 -14.01
CA LEU A 166 11.22 3.57 -13.85
C LEU A 166 10.85 4.96 -14.37
N SER A 167 11.73 5.96 -14.22
CA SER A 167 11.49 7.27 -14.81
C SER A 167 11.43 7.22 -16.33
N THR A 168 12.25 6.38 -16.99
CA THR A 168 12.14 6.14 -18.44
C THR A 168 10.82 5.45 -18.79
N VAL A 169 10.47 4.37 -18.09
CA VAL A 169 9.20 3.64 -18.31
C VAL A 169 7.99 4.59 -18.23
N LEU A 170 7.89 5.36 -17.14
CA LEU A 170 6.78 6.30 -16.94
C LEU A 170 6.79 7.43 -17.96
N GLY A 171 7.97 7.92 -18.36
CA GLY A 171 8.11 8.94 -19.39
C GLY A 171 7.70 8.45 -20.78
N ASP A 172 7.95 7.19 -21.10
CA ASP A 172 7.55 6.56 -22.36
C ASP A 172 6.03 6.34 -22.39
N TYR A 173 5.49 5.74 -21.34
CA TYR A 173 4.04 5.52 -21.19
C TYR A 173 3.23 6.82 -21.22
N ARG A 174 3.74 7.91 -20.62
CA ARG A 174 3.06 9.21 -20.69
C ARG A 174 3.03 9.84 -22.08
N ARG A 175 4.03 9.53 -22.92
CA ARG A 175 4.09 10.02 -24.30
C ARG A 175 3.20 9.19 -25.21
N ASP A 176 3.05 7.91 -24.91
CA ASP A 176 2.20 6.99 -25.66
C ASP A 176 1.45 6.03 -24.70
N PRO A 177 0.24 6.41 -24.24
CA PRO A 177 -0.56 5.59 -23.34
C PRO A 177 -1.12 4.30 -23.97
N GLU A 178 -0.90 4.06 -25.28
CA GLU A 178 -1.26 2.78 -25.90
C GLU A 178 -0.23 1.67 -25.59
N LEU A 179 0.96 2.04 -25.09
CA LEU A 179 1.97 1.09 -24.65
C LEU A 179 1.50 0.31 -23.41
N ASP A 180 1.82 -0.98 -23.37
CA ASP A 180 1.65 -1.78 -22.15
C ASP A 180 2.73 -1.37 -21.13
N LEU A 181 2.31 -0.62 -20.10
CA LEU A 181 3.17 -0.16 -19.02
C LEU A 181 3.95 -1.31 -18.37
N PHE A 182 3.31 -2.46 -18.14
CA PHE A 182 3.94 -3.58 -17.45
C PHE A 182 4.89 -4.34 -18.37
N ALA A 183 4.62 -4.37 -19.68
CA ALA A 183 5.60 -4.85 -20.65
C ALA A 183 6.85 -3.95 -20.66
N LEU A 184 6.69 -2.62 -20.63
CA LEU A 184 7.82 -1.68 -20.53
C LEU A 184 8.63 -1.88 -19.24
N GLU A 185 7.95 -2.07 -18.10
CA GLU A 185 8.64 -2.40 -16.84
C GLU A 185 9.46 -3.68 -16.96
N ARG A 186 8.87 -4.75 -17.51
CA ARG A 186 9.58 -6.02 -17.71
C ARG A 186 10.74 -5.90 -18.70
N ASP A 187 10.61 -5.11 -19.75
CA ASP A 187 11.65 -4.95 -20.77
C ASP A 187 12.83 -4.10 -20.27
N ILE A 188 12.56 -3.01 -19.54
CA ILE A 188 13.59 -2.07 -19.08
C ILE A 188 14.16 -2.49 -17.71
N ILE A 189 13.30 -2.91 -16.78
CA ILE A 189 13.68 -3.23 -15.40
C ILE A 189 13.87 -4.74 -15.22
N GLY A 190 13.16 -5.58 -15.96
CA GLY A 190 13.23 -7.05 -15.85
C GLY A 190 12.14 -7.68 -14.98
N VAL A 191 11.34 -6.86 -14.29
CA VAL A 191 10.19 -7.23 -13.45
C VAL A 191 9.16 -6.09 -13.51
N ASP A 192 7.88 -6.41 -13.39
CA ASP A 192 6.83 -5.40 -13.26
C ASP A 192 6.49 -5.07 -11.80
N GLN A 193 5.64 -4.05 -11.61
CA GLN A 193 5.20 -3.62 -10.30
C GLN A 193 4.38 -4.68 -9.54
N TRP A 194 3.69 -5.60 -10.21
CA TRP A 194 2.86 -6.62 -9.56
C TRP A 194 3.73 -7.72 -8.99
N GLU A 195 4.67 -8.23 -9.77
CA GLU A 195 5.71 -9.17 -9.35
C GLU A 195 6.54 -8.60 -8.18
N SER A 196 6.95 -7.34 -8.32
CA SER A 196 7.72 -6.62 -7.31
C SER A 196 6.91 -6.43 -6.02
N GLY A 197 5.62 -6.09 -6.15
CA GLY A 197 4.71 -5.89 -5.02
C GLY A 197 4.45 -7.17 -4.26
N GLU A 198 4.09 -8.26 -4.95
CA GLU A 198 3.88 -9.57 -4.31
C GLU A 198 5.14 -10.01 -3.56
N TRP A 199 6.30 -9.97 -4.22
CA TRP A 199 7.57 -10.37 -3.62
C TRP A 199 7.88 -9.58 -2.34
N LEU A 200 7.70 -8.26 -2.38
CA LEU A 200 7.97 -7.35 -1.26
C LEU A 200 7.01 -7.59 -0.09
N LEU A 201 5.72 -7.77 -0.37
CA LEU A 201 4.71 -8.04 0.64
C LEU A 201 4.92 -9.40 1.33
N ARG A 202 5.32 -10.43 0.57
CA ARG A 202 5.72 -11.73 1.14
C ARG A 202 6.97 -11.61 2.00
N ARG A 203 7.96 -10.84 1.53
CA ARG A 203 9.21 -10.59 2.26
C ARG A 203 8.98 -9.85 3.58
N TRP A 204 7.96 -8.99 3.65
CA TRP A 204 7.52 -8.31 4.85
C TRP A 204 6.50 -9.09 5.68
N HIS A 205 6.21 -10.35 5.32
CA HIS A 205 5.34 -11.27 6.05
C HIS A 205 3.92 -10.74 6.28
N LEU A 206 3.33 -10.13 5.25
CA LEU A 206 1.92 -9.77 5.30
C LEU A 206 1.02 -11.02 5.30
N PRO A 207 -0.22 -10.90 5.81
CA PRO A 207 -1.23 -11.95 5.68
C PRO A 207 -1.39 -12.36 4.21
N GLU A 208 -1.34 -13.67 3.94
CA GLU A 208 -1.21 -14.26 2.60
C GLU A 208 -2.21 -13.72 1.56
N ALA A 209 -3.43 -13.38 1.99
CA ALA A 209 -4.45 -12.82 1.11
C ALA A 209 -3.99 -11.53 0.39
N VAL A 210 -3.13 -10.71 1.02
CA VAL A 210 -2.66 -9.47 0.41
C VAL A 210 -1.69 -9.73 -0.76
N PRO A 211 -0.52 -10.38 -0.57
CA PRO A 211 0.38 -10.68 -1.67
C PRO A 211 -0.26 -11.57 -2.74
N GLU A 212 -1.14 -12.51 -2.37
CA GLU A 212 -1.88 -13.32 -3.35
C GLU A 212 -2.77 -12.47 -4.25
N VAL A 213 -3.49 -11.50 -3.69
CA VAL A 213 -4.32 -10.58 -4.47
C VAL A 213 -3.44 -9.73 -5.39
N VAL A 214 -2.33 -9.16 -4.89
CA VAL A 214 -1.40 -8.34 -5.69
C VAL A 214 -0.82 -9.12 -6.88
N GLY A 215 -0.40 -10.37 -6.66
CA GLY A 215 0.19 -11.20 -7.71
C GLY A 215 -0.79 -11.59 -8.83
N ASN A 216 -2.09 -11.46 -8.62
CA ASN A 216 -3.11 -11.76 -9.62
C ASN A 216 -3.69 -10.50 -10.32
N PHE A 217 -3.12 -9.31 -10.11
CA PHE A 217 -3.40 -8.14 -10.95
C PHE A 217 -2.64 -8.29 -12.28
N THR A 218 -3.13 -9.12 -13.18
CA THR A 218 -2.58 -9.31 -14.54
C THR A 218 -3.59 -8.90 -15.60
#